data_AF-A0A6U0CSG7-F1
#
_entry.id   AF-A0A6U0CSG7-F1
#
_cell.length_a   1.000
_cell.length_b   1.000
_cell.length_c   1.000
_cell.angle_alpha   90.00
_cell.angle_beta   90.00
_cell.angle_gamma   90.00
#
_symmetry.space_group_name_H-M   'P 1'
#
loop_
_entity.id
_entity.type
_entity.pdbx_description
1 polymer ?
#
loop_
_entity_poly.entity_id
_entity_poly.type
_entity_poly.pdbx_seq_one_letter_code
_entity_poly.pdbx_strand_id
1 'polypeptide(L)'
;SRQSSAAISLNALGAMANVSRVLQGISVYAAQRLVNVLALFTRRYTRLLLKLRDDGDSTDSTAEANVFEDFIRIVFETLNGLVVDAESLRLNPEIVYALMHREDLFSAYRTHETFAEYVQNIEGVLRTYHEAIDDAQENDCSSPISVGSLKRIIADINRPASEVVVKHEFHPMRFAYAEDNERTLVFLAVYSWCCISITSGVLWHPRVLALFHFAS
;
A
#
# COMPACT_ATOMS: atom_id res chain seq x y z
N SER A 1 9.85 25.72 5.19
CA SER A 1 10.46 24.38 5.22
C SER A 1 9.46 23.25 5.52
N ARG A 2 8.48 23.40 6.45
CA ARG A 2 7.47 22.35 6.74
C ARG A 2 6.54 21.98 5.57
N GLN A 3 6.10 22.96 4.76
CA GLN A 3 5.27 22.70 3.56
C GLN A 3 5.96 21.80 2.52
N SER A 4 7.29 21.85 2.42
CA SER A 4 8.06 21.01 1.49
C SER A 4 8.11 19.54 1.94
N SER A 5 8.22 19.26 3.24
CA SER A 5 8.23 17.89 3.74
C SER A 5 6.87 17.21 3.60
N ALA A 6 5.78 17.92 3.88
CA ALA A 6 4.42 17.38 3.73
C ALA A 6 4.11 17.09 2.25
N ALA A 7 4.54 17.96 1.33
CA ALA A 7 4.41 17.74 -0.10
C ALA A 7 5.19 16.51 -0.59
N ILE A 8 6.41 16.29 -0.09
CA ILE A 8 7.20 15.09 -0.42
C ILE A 8 6.49 13.82 0.11
N SER A 9 6.00 13.85 1.35
CA SER A 9 5.25 12.73 1.92
C SER A 9 3.97 12.42 1.13
N LEU A 10 3.24 13.44 0.68
CA LEU A 10 2.05 13.29 -0.15
C LEU A 10 2.39 12.69 -1.52
N ASN A 11 3.44 13.17 -2.18
CA ASN A 11 3.86 12.64 -3.48
C ASN A 11 4.29 11.17 -3.39
N ALA A 12 5.05 10.82 -2.34
CA ALA A 12 5.47 9.44 -2.11
C ALA A 12 4.27 8.53 -1.80
N LEU A 13 3.33 9.00 -0.98
CA LEU A 13 2.13 8.26 -0.63
C LEU A 13 1.19 8.11 -1.81
N GLY A 14 1.05 9.14 -2.64
CA GLY A 14 0.31 9.08 -3.89
C GLY A 14 0.92 8.11 -4.91
N ALA A 15 2.26 8.04 -4.98
CA ALA A 15 2.95 7.01 -5.77
C ALA A 15 2.68 5.60 -5.28
N MET A 16 2.68 5.37 -3.96
CA MET A 16 2.32 4.07 -3.40
C MET A 16 0.87 3.70 -3.70
N ALA A 17 -0.08 4.63 -3.55
CA ALA A 17 -1.48 4.39 -3.87
C ALA A 17 -1.67 3.98 -5.34
N ASN A 18 -1.01 4.69 -6.27
CA ASN A 18 -1.06 4.42 -7.70
C ASN A 18 -0.56 3.02 -8.08
N VAL A 19 0.49 2.53 -7.43
CA VAL A 19 1.09 1.22 -7.74
C VAL A 19 0.55 0.07 -6.90
N SER A 20 -0.27 0.35 -5.89
CA SER A 20 -0.72 -0.63 -4.88
C SER A 20 -1.26 -1.94 -5.45
N ARG A 21 -2.07 -1.88 -6.52
CA ARG A 21 -2.69 -3.06 -7.17
C ARG A 21 -1.77 -3.87 -8.05
N VAL A 22 -0.65 -3.29 -8.50
CA VAL A 22 0.30 -3.94 -9.41
C VAL A 22 1.62 -4.27 -8.73
N LEU A 23 1.77 -3.87 -7.47
CA LEU A 23 2.96 -4.16 -6.67
C LEU A 23 3.09 -5.67 -6.49
N GLN A 24 4.30 -6.20 -6.56
CA GLN A 24 4.59 -7.62 -6.35
C GLN A 24 5.80 -7.76 -5.44
N GLY A 25 5.80 -8.79 -4.59
CA GLY A 25 6.96 -9.14 -3.79
C GLY A 25 7.33 -8.11 -2.71
N ILE A 26 6.33 -7.49 -2.06
CA ILE A 26 6.60 -6.60 -0.92
C ILE A 26 7.39 -7.34 0.17
N SER A 27 8.47 -6.74 0.66
CA SER A 27 9.25 -7.34 1.75
C SER A 27 8.50 -7.24 3.09
N VAL A 28 8.80 -8.15 4.02
CA VAL A 28 8.31 -8.11 5.42
C VAL A 28 8.48 -6.71 6.02
N TYR A 29 9.67 -6.14 5.86
CA TYR A 29 10.02 -4.84 6.38
C TYR A 29 9.17 -3.73 5.76
N ALA A 30 9.00 -3.73 4.43
CA ALA A 30 8.19 -2.73 3.74
C ALA A 30 6.70 -2.82 4.13
N ALA A 31 6.15 -4.03 4.20
CA ALA A 31 4.77 -4.26 4.64
C ALA A 31 4.53 -3.75 6.07
N GLN A 32 5.40 -4.12 7.01
CA GLN A 32 5.34 -3.62 8.39
C GLN A 32 5.48 -2.10 8.46
N ARG A 33 6.38 -1.51 7.67
CA ARG A 33 6.55 -0.05 7.64
C ARG A 33 5.30 0.64 7.13
N LEU A 34 4.65 0.13 6.08
CA LEU A 34 3.41 0.68 5.56
C LEU A 34 2.29 0.68 6.62
N VAL A 35 2.10 -0.45 7.31
CA VAL A 35 1.11 -0.54 8.43
C VAL A 35 1.49 0.39 9.59
N ASN A 36 2.78 0.56 9.87
CA ASN A 36 3.25 1.49 10.91
C ASN A 36 3.07 2.97 10.54
N VAL A 37 3.05 3.32 9.25
CA VAL A 37 2.72 4.68 8.80
C VAL A 37 1.28 5.01 9.17
N LEU A 38 0.34 4.08 8.98
CA LEU A 38 -1.05 4.24 9.45
C LEU A 38 -1.07 4.57 10.94
N ALA A 39 -0.40 3.74 11.76
CA ALA A 39 -0.34 3.96 13.22
C ALA A 39 0.21 5.34 13.61
N LEU A 40 1.24 5.81 12.90
CA LEU A 40 1.86 7.10 13.16
C LEU A 40 0.90 8.25 12.83
N PHE A 41 0.22 8.19 11.69
CA PHE A 41 -0.78 9.18 11.32
C PHE A 41 -2.00 9.15 12.22
N THR A 42 -2.52 7.97 12.57
CA THR A 42 -3.61 7.81 13.56
C THR A 42 -3.25 8.49 14.87
N ARG A 43 -2.07 8.19 15.45
CA ARG A 43 -1.64 8.79 16.71
C ARG A 43 -1.53 10.31 16.63
N ARG A 44 -1.08 10.85 15.49
CA ARG A 44 -0.97 12.30 15.29
C ARG A 44 -2.35 12.94 15.13
N TYR A 45 -3.22 12.35 14.32
CA TYR A 45 -4.60 12.78 14.09
C TYR A 45 -5.40 12.82 15.40
N THR A 46 -5.40 11.74 16.18
CA THR A 46 -6.10 11.68 17.48
C THR A 46 -5.62 12.78 18.44
N ARG A 47 -4.32 13.07 18.49
CA ARG A 47 -3.78 14.17 19.31
C ARG A 47 -4.26 15.54 18.85
N LEU A 48 -4.40 15.75 17.54
CA LEU A 48 -4.91 17.01 17.00
C LEU A 48 -6.40 17.18 17.33
N LEU A 49 -7.20 16.12 17.21
CA LEU A 49 -8.61 16.14 17.61
C LEU A 49 -8.81 16.44 19.10
N LEU A 50 -7.98 15.87 19.98
CA LEU A 50 -8.04 16.18 21.41
C LEU A 50 -7.70 17.65 21.69
N LYS A 51 -6.71 18.21 21.00
CA LYS A 51 -6.36 19.63 21.13
C LYS A 51 -7.49 20.54 20.66
N LEU A 52 -8.11 20.23 19.54
CA LEU A 52 -9.26 20.99 19.01
C LEU A 52 -10.44 20.99 19.99
N ARG A 53 -10.62 19.88 20.72
CA ARG A 53 -11.66 19.79 21.76
C ARG A 53 -11.36 20.67 22.98
N ASP A 54 -10.10 20.77 23.38
CA ASP A 54 -9.70 21.48 24.60
C ASP A 54 -9.44 22.99 24.36
N ASP A 55 -8.86 23.36 23.21
CA ASP A 55 -8.41 24.73 22.88
C ASP A 55 -9.43 25.51 22.03
N GLY A 56 -10.53 24.86 21.61
CA GLY A 56 -11.51 25.39 20.67
C GLY A 56 -11.05 25.33 19.21
N ASP A 57 -11.93 25.76 18.30
CA ASP A 57 -11.76 25.62 16.85
C ASP A 57 -10.69 26.59 16.32
N SER A 58 -9.42 26.21 16.46
CA SER A 58 -8.30 26.93 15.84
C SER A 58 -8.15 26.49 14.39
N THR A 59 -8.27 27.45 13.46
CA THR A 59 -8.22 27.22 12.01
C THR A 59 -6.96 26.48 11.55
N ASP A 60 -5.84 26.71 12.21
CA ASP A 60 -4.56 26.04 11.89
C ASP A 60 -4.56 24.57 12.33
N SER A 61 -5.14 24.27 13.49
CA SER A 61 -5.20 22.90 14.01
C SER A 61 -6.22 22.05 13.25
N THR A 62 -7.33 22.65 12.80
CA THR A 62 -8.31 21.95 11.94
C THR A 62 -7.73 21.67 10.56
N ALA A 63 -7.05 22.65 9.95
CA ALA A 63 -6.35 22.43 8.70
C ALA A 63 -5.30 21.31 8.83
N GLU A 64 -4.52 21.28 9.91
CA GLU A 64 -3.57 20.19 10.15
C GLU A 64 -4.27 18.83 10.34
N ALA A 65 -5.39 18.79 11.08
CA ALA A 65 -6.15 17.56 11.28
C ALA A 65 -6.69 16.99 9.94
N ASN A 66 -7.26 17.85 9.10
CA ASN A 66 -7.77 17.46 7.78
C ASN A 66 -6.67 16.89 6.88
N VAL A 67 -5.47 17.47 6.91
CA VAL A 67 -4.31 16.94 6.15
C VAL A 67 -3.93 15.53 6.62
N PHE A 68 -3.95 15.27 7.93
CA PHE A 68 -3.68 13.91 8.44
C PHE A 68 -4.82 12.94 8.12
N GLU A 69 -6.08 13.40 8.09
CA GLU A 69 -7.21 12.60 7.63
C GLU A 69 -7.02 12.16 6.17
N ASP A 70 -6.60 13.08 5.30
CA ASP A 70 -6.25 12.77 3.92
C ASP A 70 -5.09 11.76 3.83
N PHE A 71 -4.03 11.92 4.62
CA PHE A 71 -2.94 10.94 4.63
C PHE A 71 -3.41 9.56 5.10
N ILE A 72 -4.25 9.50 6.13
CA ILE A 72 -4.84 8.23 6.60
C ILE A 72 -5.67 7.58 5.50
N ARG A 73 -6.49 8.38 4.79
CA ARG A 73 -7.26 7.90 3.64
C ARG A 73 -6.37 7.26 2.59
N ILE A 74 -5.30 7.93 2.17
CA ILE A 74 -4.41 7.38 1.13
C ILE A 74 -3.72 6.09 1.60
N VAL A 75 -3.34 6.00 2.88
CA VAL A 75 -2.79 4.74 3.43
C VAL A 75 -3.84 3.63 3.41
N PHE A 76 -5.07 3.89 3.83
CA PHE A 76 -6.16 2.90 3.78
C PHE A 76 -6.44 2.42 2.36
N GLU A 77 -6.43 3.32 1.39
CA GLU A 77 -6.60 2.98 -0.02
C GLU A 77 -5.43 2.15 -0.55
N THR A 78 -4.19 2.50 -0.18
CA THR A 78 -3.00 1.72 -0.54
C THR A 78 -3.10 0.31 0.03
N LEU A 79 -3.50 0.16 1.30
CA LEU A 79 -3.70 -1.14 1.94
C LEU A 79 -4.84 -1.93 1.28
N ASN A 80 -5.97 -1.28 0.98
CA ASN A 80 -7.07 -1.93 0.25
C ASN A 80 -6.63 -2.37 -1.15
N GLY A 81 -5.86 -1.56 -1.87
CA GLY A 81 -5.30 -1.93 -3.17
C GLY A 81 -4.43 -3.20 -3.13
N LEU A 82 -3.72 -3.43 -2.03
CA LEU A 82 -2.88 -4.61 -1.83
C LEU A 82 -3.67 -5.86 -1.45
N VAL A 83 -4.85 -5.72 -0.84
CA VAL A 83 -5.57 -6.81 -0.14
C VAL A 83 -6.89 -7.20 -0.82
N VAL A 84 -7.56 -6.25 -1.46
CA VAL A 84 -8.86 -6.47 -2.12
C VAL A 84 -8.72 -7.25 -3.41
N ASP A 85 -7.66 -6.99 -4.18
CA ASP A 85 -7.36 -7.78 -5.37
C ASP A 85 -6.60 -9.04 -4.99
N ALA A 86 -7.19 -10.20 -5.27
CA ALA A 86 -6.58 -11.46 -4.85
C ALA A 86 -5.30 -11.79 -5.62
N GLU A 87 -5.14 -11.28 -6.85
CA GLU A 87 -3.88 -11.48 -7.57
C GLU A 87 -2.75 -10.72 -6.90
N SER A 88 -2.94 -9.41 -6.64
CA SER A 88 -2.03 -8.62 -5.81
C SER A 88 -1.76 -9.27 -4.46
N LEU A 89 -2.80 -9.77 -3.78
CA LEU A 89 -2.66 -10.35 -2.45
C LEU A 89 -1.78 -11.62 -2.46
N ARG A 90 -1.99 -12.52 -3.42
CA ARG A 90 -1.15 -13.72 -3.60
C ARG A 90 0.31 -13.39 -3.82
N LEU A 91 0.58 -12.28 -4.52
CA LEU A 91 1.94 -11.81 -4.81
C LEU A 91 2.58 -11.04 -3.65
N ASN A 92 1.81 -10.72 -2.61
CA ASN A 92 2.26 -9.92 -1.46
C ASN A 92 1.82 -10.52 -0.11
N PRO A 93 2.12 -11.78 0.20
CA PRO A 93 1.63 -12.46 1.42
C PRO A 93 2.09 -11.78 2.71
N GLU A 94 3.21 -11.06 2.68
CA GLU A 94 3.74 -10.32 3.83
C GLU A 94 2.81 -9.19 4.31
N ILE A 95 1.92 -8.68 3.44
CA ILE A 95 0.96 -7.65 3.84
C ILE A 95 -0.08 -8.21 4.82
N VAL A 96 -0.56 -9.44 4.59
CA VAL A 96 -1.52 -10.12 5.47
C VAL A 96 -0.91 -10.27 6.85
N TYR A 97 0.33 -10.75 6.91
CA TYR A 97 1.05 -10.92 8.17
C TYR A 97 1.22 -9.60 8.93
N ALA A 98 1.61 -8.53 8.24
CA ALA A 98 1.78 -7.22 8.84
C ALA A 98 0.45 -6.64 9.38
N LEU A 99 -0.65 -6.88 8.67
CA LEU A 99 -1.99 -6.44 9.07
C LEU A 99 -2.52 -7.23 10.27
N MET A 100 -2.39 -8.57 10.26
CA MET A 100 -2.78 -9.42 11.39
C MET A 100 -2.07 -9.02 12.69
N HIS A 101 -0.80 -8.66 12.62
CA HIS A 101 -0.03 -8.24 13.80
C HIS A 101 -0.50 -6.90 14.39
N ARG A 102 -1.30 -6.11 13.65
CA ARG A 102 -1.70 -4.75 14.01
C ARG A 102 -3.19 -4.50 13.80
N GLU A 103 -4.01 -5.51 14.03
CA GLU A 103 -5.47 -5.41 13.94
C GLU A 103 -6.08 -4.40 14.91
N ASP A 104 -5.39 -4.15 16.02
CA ASP A 104 -5.74 -3.13 17.01
C ASP A 104 -5.97 -1.76 16.36
N LEU A 105 -5.21 -1.44 15.31
CA LEU A 105 -5.30 -0.17 14.58
C LEU A 105 -6.67 0.07 13.93
N PHE A 106 -7.35 -0.99 13.49
CA PHE A 106 -8.61 -0.87 12.75
C PHE A 106 -9.81 -0.60 13.65
N SER A 107 -9.72 -1.01 14.92
CA SER A 107 -10.80 -0.86 15.90
C SER A 107 -11.28 0.60 16.04
N ALA A 108 -10.36 1.56 15.98
CA ALA A 108 -10.65 2.99 16.09
C ALA A 108 -11.44 3.56 14.90
N TYR A 109 -11.48 2.85 13.78
CA TYR A 109 -12.04 3.33 12.52
C TYR A 109 -13.32 2.60 12.08
N ARG A 110 -13.77 1.56 12.81
CA ARG A 110 -14.96 0.78 12.47
C ARG A 110 -16.25 1.60 12.36
N THR A 111 -16.37 2.65 13.16
CA THR A 111 -17.53 3.56 13.19
C THR A 111 -17.23 4.92 12.56
N HIS A 112 -16.06 5.09 11.95
CA HIS A 112 -15.68 6.36 11.34
C HIS A 112 -16.35 6.48 9.97
N GLU A 113 -17.09 7.56 9.74
CA GLU A 113 -17.88 7.79 8.52
C GLU A 113 -17.06 7.58 7.24
N THR A 114 -15.86 8.16 7.19
CA THR A 114 -14.96 8.04 6.02
C THR A 114 -14.23 6.69 5.90
N PHE A 115 -13.98 5.98 7.01
CA PHE A 115 -13.00 4.87 7.03
C PHE A 115 -13.60 3.50 7.30
N ALA A 116 -14.86 3.42 7.72
CA ALA A 116 -15.52 2.18 8.08
C ALA A 116 -15.51 1.17 6.92
N GLU A 117 -15.72 1.60 5.68
CA GLU A 117 -15.75 0.73 4.51
C GLU A 117 -14.37 0.10 4.22
N TYR A 118 -13.29 0.90 4.29
CA TYR A 118 -11.93 0.40 4.14
C TYR A 118 -11.58 -0.64 5.19
N VAL A 119 -11.99 -0.41 6.44
CA VAL A 119 -11.78 -1.34 7.55
C VAL A 119 -12.55 -2.63 7.32
N GLN A 120 -13.82 -2.55 6.91
CA GLN A 120 -14.66 -3.72 6.65
C GLN A 120 -14.10 -4.62 5.55
N ASN A 121 -13.51 -4.03 4.49
CA ASN A 121 -12.83 -4.79 3.44
C ASN A 121 -11.59 -5.50 3.99
N ILE A 122 -10.71 -4.78 4.70
CA ILE A 122 -9.48 -5.36 5.28
C ILE A 122 -9.83 -6.47 6.29
N GLU A 123 -10.69 -6.21 7.27
CA GLU A 123 -11.15 -7.20 8.25
C GLU A 123 -11.91 -8.37 7.58
N GLY A 124 -12.59 -8.09 6.47
CA GLY A 124 -13.19 -9.08 5.59
C GLY A 124 -12.18 -10.14 5.15
N VAL A 125 -11.08 -9.67 4.56
CA VAL A 125 -9.99 -10.52 4.08
C VAL A 125 -9.28 -11.20 5.24
N LEU A 126 -8.91 -10.46 6.30
CA LEU A 126 -8.22 -11.03 7.45
C LEU A 126 -9.00 -12.19 8.07
N ARG A 127 -10.34 -12.10 8.16
CA ARG A 127 -11.17 -13.20 8.70
C ARG A 127 -11.02 -14.48 7.87
N THR A 128 -11.04 -14.38 6.54
CA THR A 128 -10.84 -15.54 5.66
C THR A 128 -9.48 -16.21 5.90
N TYR A 129 -8.44 -15.43 6.18
CA TYR A 129 -7.13 -15.97 6.52
C TYR A 129 -7.08 -16.55 7.93
N HIS A 130 -7.74 -15.95 8.93
CA HIS A 130 -7.88 -16.56 10.26
C HIS A 130 -8.56 -17.92 10.18
N GLU A 131 -9.71 -18.00 9.50
CA GLU A 131 -10.45 -19.26 9.29
C GLU A 131 -9.57 -20.31 8.62
N ALA A 132 -8.81 -19.94 7.57
CA ALA A 132 -7.90 -20.86 6.90
C ALA A 132 -6.71 -21.30 7.77
N ILE A 133 -6.25 -20.45 8.69
CA ILE A 133 -5.19 -20.78 9.65
C ILE A 133 -5.75 -21.75 10.71
N ASP A 134 -6.94 -21.47 11.22
CA ASP A 134 -7.61 -22.32 12.23
C ASP A 134 -7.90 -23.71 11.64
N ASP A 135 -8.43 -23.78 10.41
CA ASP A 135 -8.63 -25.03 9.67
C ASP A 135 -7.31 -25.82 9.51
N ALA A 136 -6.20 -25.13 9.21
CA ALA A 136 -4.89 -25.76 9.10
C ALA A 136 -4.36 -26.27 10.46
N GLN A 137 -4.64 -25.55 11.56
CA GLN A 137 -4.28 -25.97 12.92
C GLN A 137 -5.04 -27.22 13.38
N GLU A 138 -6.31 -27.34 13.01
CA GLU A 138 -7.11 -28.52 13.35
C GLU A 138 -6.60 -29.78 12.63
N ASN A 139 -6.02 -29.62 11.43
CA ASN A 139 -5.49 -30.73 10.64
C ASN A 139 -4.03 -31.09 11.01
N ASP A 140 -3.21 -30.10 11.39
CA ASP A 140 -1.82 -30.29 11.83
C ASP A 140 -1.74 -30.13 13.36
N CYS A 141 -1.78 -31.24 14.12
CA CYS A 141 -1.74 -31.30 15.60
C CYS A 141 -0.46 -30.71 16.27
N SER A 142 0.29 -29.84 15.60
CA SER A 142 1.49 -29.19 16.11
C SER A 142 1.22 -27.77 16.62
N SER A 143 1.22 -27.60 17.94
CA SER A 143 1.22 -26.28 18.59
C SER A 143 2.66 -25.76 18.79
N PRO A 144 2.97 -24.47 18.58
CA PRO A 144 2.26 -23.45 17.79
C PRO A 144 2.72 -23.42 16.31
N ILE A 145 1.87 -22.91 15.40
CA ILE A 145 2.21 -22.71 13.99
C ILE A 145 3.44 -21.80 13.87
N SER A 146 4.48 -22.32 13.20
CA SER A 146 5.66 -21.53 12.83
C SER A 146 5.29 -20.45 11.80
N VAL A 147 5.96 -19.29 11.85
CA VAL A 147 5.83 -18.22 10.85
C VAL A 147 6.06 -18.75 9.43
N GLY A 148 6.92 -19.76 9.26
CA GLY A 148 7.14 -20.41 7.96
C GLY A 148 5.93 -21.22 7.48
N SER A 149 5.23 -21.90 8.39
CA SER A 149 3.99 -22.63 8.08
C SER A 149 2.85 -21.66 7.79
N LEU A 150 2.75 -20.56 8.54
CA LEU A 150 1.79 -19.48 8.30
C LEU A 150 1.96 -18.87 6.90
N LYS A 151 3.20 -18.57 6.49
CA LYS A 151 3.49 -18.04 5.15
C LYS A 151 3.16 -19.04 4.04
N ARG A 152 3.39 -20.34 4.27
CA ARG A 152 2.98 -21.38 3.33
C ARG A 152 1.46 -21.45 3.23
N ILE A 153 0.73 -21.46 4.35
CA ILE A 153 -0.73 -21.41 4.34
C ILE A 153 -1.23 -20.18 3.57
N ILE A 154 -0.68 -18.99 3.85
CA ILE A 154 -1.04 -17.75 3.15
C ILE A 154 -0.76 -17.85 1.63
N ALA A 155 0.36 -18.46 1.23
CA ALA A 155 0.71 -18.66 -0.17
C ALA A 155 -0.09 -19.78 -0.86
N ASP A 156 -0.45 -20.83 -0.12
CA ASP A 156 -1.14 -22.03 -0.57
C ASP A 156 -2.66 -21.88 -0.54
N ILE A 157 -3.20 -20.82 0.09
CA ILE A 157 -4.59 -20.37 -0.07
C ILE A 157 -4.77 -19.95 -1.55
N ASN A 158 -4.95 -20.95 -2.39
CA ASN A 158 -5.43 -20.90 -3.75
C ASN A 158 -6.96 -20.76 -3.77
N ARG A 159 -7.57 -20.22 -2.70
CA ARG A 159 -8.99 -19.89 -2.73
C ARG A 159 -9.18 -18.87 -3.85
N PRO A 160 -10.15 -19.08 -4.75
CA PRO A 160 -10.40 -18.12 -5.81
C PRO A 160 -10.70 -16.76 -5.17
N ALA A 161 -10.15 -15.71 -5.78
CA ALA A 161 -10.42 -14.31 -5.46
C ALA A 161 -11.90 -14.02 -5.16
N SER A 162 -12.77 -14.79 -5.81
CA SER A 162 -14.22 -14.75 -5.70
C SER A 162 -14.81 -15.04 -4.32
N GLU A 163 -14.04 -15.60 -3.37
CA GLU A 163 -14.47 -15.79 -1.97
C GLU A 163 -13.88 -14.75 -1.01
N VAL A 164 -12.93 -13.93 -1.46
CA VAL A 164 -12.51 -12.75 -0.69
C VAL A 164 -13.70 -11.80 -0.73
N VAL A 165 -14.46 -11.75 0.38
CA VAL A 165 -15.68 -10.94 0.48
C VAL A 165 -15.28 -9.47 0.54
N VAL A 166 -15.03 -8.89 -0.63
CA VAL A 166 -14.97 -7.45 -0.82
C VAL A 166 -16.40 -6.94 -0.66
N LYS A 167 -16.67 -6.28 0.46
CA LYS A 167 -18.02 -5.83 0.79
C LYS A 167 -18.40 -4.57 0.03
N HIS A 168 -17.41 -3.73 -0.29
CA HIS A 168 -17.61 -2.42 -0.88
C HIS A 168 -16.76 -2.23 -2.12
N GLU A 169 -17.35 -1.71 -3.19
CA GLU A 169 -16.66 -1.39 -4.44
C GLU A 169 -15.56 -0.36 -4.18
N PHE A 170 -14.31 -0.81 -4.28
CA PHE A 170 -13.15 0.02 -4.03
C PHE A 170 -12.66 0.66 -5.34
N HIS A 171 -12.80 1.98 -5.44
CA HIS A 171 -12.23 2.79 -6.51
C HIS A 171 -10.92 3.42 -6.02
N PRO A 172 -9.75 2.97 -6.51
CA PRO A 172 -8.47 3.40 -5.97
C PRO A 172 -8.19 4.85 -6.40
N MET A 173 -7.69 5.69 -5.49
CA MET A 173 -7.20 7.01 -5.84
C MET A 173 -6.11 6.91 -6.90
N ARG A 174 -6.23 7.79 -7.91
CA ARG A 174 -5.21 7.99 -8.93
C ARG A 174 -4.65 9.39 -8.82
N PHE A 175 -3.39 9.48 -8.40
CA PHE A 175 -2.66 10.73 -8.33
C PHE A 175 -2.09 11.05 -9.70
N ALA A 176 -2.50 12.18 -10.26
CA ALA A 176 -1.86 12.76 -11.43
C ALA A 176 -0.57 13.48 -11.01
N TYR A 177 0.52 13.23 -11.73
CA TYR A 177 1.77 13.96 -11.53
C TYR A 177 1.81 15.14 -12.50
N ALA A 178 2.41 16.25 -12.05
CA ALA A 178 2.82 17.30 -12.96
C ALA A 178 3.98 16.76 -13.79
N GLU A 179 3.67 16.18 -14.95
CA GLU A 179 4.68 15.74 -15.91
C GLU A 179 5.26 16.98 -16.60
N ASP A 180 6.58 17.09 -16.60
CA ASP A 180 7.28 17.97 -17.52
C ASP A 180 7.27 17.28 -18.89
N ASN A 181 6.27 17.58 -19.73
CA ASN A 181 6.06 16.94 -21.04
C ASN A 181 7.34 16.87 -21.88
N GLU A 182 8.23 17.86 -21.77
CA GLU A 182 9.49 17.86 -22.51
C GLU A 182 10.49 16.85 -21.95
N ARG A 183 10.67 16.80 -20.63
CA ARG A 183 11.65 15.89 -19.98
C ARG A 183 11.18 14.45 -19.93
N THR A 184 9.87 14.22 -19.73
CA THR A 184 9.28 12.87 -19.67
C THR A 184 9.50 12.12 -20.98
N LEU A 185 9.28 12.77 -22.12
CA LEU A 185 9.50 12.16 -23.43
C LEU A 185 10.96 11.77 -23.65
N VAL A 186 11.91 12.63 -23.26
CA VAL A 186 13.35 12.34 -23.39
C VAL A 186 13.75 11.17 -22.49
N PHE A 187 13.30 11.15 -21.23
CA PHE A 187 13.58 10.05 -20.31
C PHE A 187 13.01 8.72 -20.81
N LEU A 188 11.73 8.70 -21.20
CA LEU A 188 11.07 7.49 -21.69
C LEU A 188 11.68 7.01 -23.00
N ALA A 189 12.03 7.91 -23.92
CA ALA A 189 12.69 7.54 -25.17
C ALA A 189 14.00 6.79 -24.89
N VAL A 190 14.87 7.33 -24.02
CA VAL A 190 16.14 6.68 -23.66
C VAL A 190 15.87 5.33 -23.00
N TYR A 191 14.96 5.27 -22.02
CA TYR A 191 14.62 4.02 -21.33
C TYR A 191 14.06 2.95 -22.28
N SER A 192 13.11 3.30 -23.14
CA SER A 192 12.54 2.38 -24.12
C SER A 192 13.59 1.84 -25.08
N TRP A 193 14.52 2.69 -25.55
CA TRP A 193 15.63 2.25 -26.38
C TRP A 193 16.62 1.35 -25.62
N CYS A 194 16.89 1.61 -24.33
CA CYS A 194 17.64 0.70 -23.48
C CYS A 194 16.99 -0.68 -23.44
N CYS A 195 15.69 -0.75 -23.11
CA CYS A 195 14.95 -2.01 -23.04
C CYS A 195 15.00 -2.76 -24.37
N ILE A 196 14.69 -2.09 -25.48
CA ILE A 196 14.74 -2.68 -26.82
C ILE A 196 16.16 -3.18 -27.12
N SER A 197 17.20 -2.44 -26.78
CA SER A 197 18.58 -2.86 -27.05
C SER A 197 18.96 -4.16 -26.32
N ILE A 198 18.43 -4.35 -25.10
CA ILE A 198 18.70 -5.52 -24.27
C ILE A 198 17.84 -6.71 -24.69
N THR A 199 16.57 -6.49 -25.03
CA THR A 199 15.60 -7.57 -25.24
C THR A 199 15.38 -7.99 -26.69
N SER A 200 15.74 -7.14 -27.66
CA SER A 200 15.48 -7.41 -29.09
C SER A 200 16.30 -8.55 -29.70
N GLY A 201 17.36 -9.01 -29.02
CA GLY A 201 18.30 -10.00 -29.57
C GLY A 201 19.09 -9.50 -30.78
N VAL A 202 18.95 -8.23 -31.15
CA VAL A 202 19.72 -7.58 -32.21
C VAL A 202 21.10 -7.23 -31.68
N LEU A 203 22.15 -7.56 -32.42
CA LEU A 203 23.53 -7.21 -32.08
C LEU A 203 23.76 -5.73 -32.36
N TRP A 204 23.41 -4.88 -31.40
CA TRP A 204 23.67 -3.45 -31.45
C TRP A 204 25.16 -3.17 -31.24
N HIS A 205 25.76 -2.33 -32.10
CA HIS A 205 27.14 -1.89 -31.91
C HIS A 205 27.16 -0.63 -31.01
N PRO A 206 27.60 -0.72 -29.74
CA PRO A 206 27.36 0.36 -28.77
C PRO A 206 28.10 1.67 -29.13
N ARG A 207 29.21 1.57 -29.86
CA ARG A 207 30.05 2.70 -30.27
C ARG A 207 29.46 3.56 -31.39
N VAL A 208 28.40 3.08 -32.05
CA VAL A 208 27.77 3.78 -33.20
C VAL A 208 26.41 4.36 -32.80
N LEU A 209 25.89 3.99 -31.63
CA LEU A 209 24.59 4.42 -31.14
C LEU A 209 24.68 5.76 -30.42
N ALA A 210 24.32 6.83 -31.12
CA ALA A 210 24.26 8.20 -30.58
C ALA A 210 23.30 8.35 -29.38
N LEU A 211 22.35 7.42 -29.20
CA LEU A 211 21.39 7.40 -28.09
C LEU A 211 22.03 7.26 -26.71
N PHE A 212 23.21 6.63 -26.60
CA PHE A 212 23.87 6.36 -25.31
C PHE A 212 25.00 7.34 -24.96
N HIS A 213 25.22 8.37 -25.79
CA HIS A 213 26.32 9.32 -25.60
C HIS A 213 26.09 10.39 -24.53
N PHE A 214 25.07 10.25 -23.68
CA PHE A 214 24.83 11.12 -22.53
C PHE A 214 25.75 10.79 -21.34
N ALA A 215 27.05 10.73 -21.57
CA ALA A 215 28.06 10.71 -20.51
C ALA A 215 29.40 11.21 -21.06
N SER A 216 29.58 12.52 -21.03
CA SER A 216 30.89 13.18 -20.85
C SER A 216 30.70 14.48 -20.10
#